data_AF-A0A3S4H7F5-F1
#
_entry.id   AF-A0A3S4H7F5-F1
#
_cell.length_a   1.000
_cell.length_b   1.000
_cell.length_c   1.000
_cell.angle_alpha   90.00
_cell.angle_beta   90.00
_cell.angle_gamma   90.00
#
_symmetry.space_group_name_H-M   'P 1'
#
loop_
_entity.id
_entity.type
_entity.pdbx_description
1 polymer ?
#
loop_
_entity_poly.entity_id
_entity_poly.type
_entity_poly.pdbx_seq_one_letter_code
_entity_poly.pdbx_strand_id
1 'polypeptide(L)'
;MSSYENHQALDGLTLGKSTDYRDNYDASLLQGVPRSLNRDPLGLTADNLPFHGADIWTLYELSWLNSQGLPQVAVGHVELDYTSVNLIESKSFKLYLNSFNQTRFDTWETVRQTLERDLRACAQGNVSVRLHRLDELEGQPVAHFHGTCIDDQDISIDNYQFTTDYLQHAVSGEKQVEERWSVIC
;
A
#
# COMPACT_ATOMS: atom_id res chain seq x y z
N MET A 1 4.99 -8.58 -22.78
CA MET A 1 3.84 -9.32 -22.20
C MET A 1 4.13 -9.48 -20.73
N SER A 2 3.30 -8.87 -19.90
CA SER A 2 3.47 -8.83 -18.46
C SER A 2 3.35 -10.26 -17.91
N SER A 3 4.34 -10.75 -17.15
CA SER A 3 4.42 -12.10 -16.56
C SER A 3 3.28 -12.45 -15.59
N TYR A 4 2.28 -11.58 -15.50
CA TYR A 4 1.20 -11.58 -14.53
C TYR A 4 -0.02 -12.39 -15.00
N GLU A 5 -0.20 -12.61 -16.31
CA GLU A 5 -1.49 -13.10 -16.83
C GLU A 5 -1.83 -14.57 -16.49
N ASN A 6 -0.93 -15.36 -15.90
CA ASN A 6 -1.18 -16.78 -15.61
C ASN A 6 -0.64 -17.29 -14.27
N HIS A 7 -0.37 -16.42 -13.28
CA HIS A 7 0.12 -16.89 -11.99
C HIS A 7 -1.05 -17.38 -11.12
N GLN A 8 -1.07 -18.67 -10.76
CA GLN A 8 -2.14 -19.31 -9.96
C GLN A 8 -2.48 -18.58 -8.64
N ALA A 9 -1.53 -17.84 -8.09
CA ALA A 9 -1.72 -17.00 -6.91
C ALA A 9 -2.76 -15.87 -7.12
N LEU A 10 -3.01 -15.48 -8.37
CA LEU A 10 -3.97 -14.44 -8.75
C LEU A 10 -5.38 -15.00 -9.02
N ASP A 11 -5.52 -16.30 -9.28
CA ASP A 11 -6.81 -16.93 -9.63
C ASP A 11 -7.85 -16.82 -8.50
N GLY A 12 -7.38 -16.76 -7.26
CA GLY A 12 -8.17 -16.58 -6.03
C GLY A 12 -8.56 -15.13 -5.73
N LEU A 13 -7.98 -14.14 -6.41
CA LEU A 13 -8.30 -12.74 -6.15
C LEU A 13 -9.72 -12.39 -6.60
N THR A 14 -10.33 -11.45 -5.88
CA THR A 14 -11.68 -10.95 -6.19
C THR A 14 -11.68 -9.88 -7.31
N LEU A 15 -10.51 -9.61 -7.91
CA LEU A 15 -10.39 -8.67 -9.03
C LEU A 15 -11.26 -9.14 -10.21
N GLY A 16 -12.13 -8.25 -10.71
CA GLY A 16 -13.07 -8.56 -11.80
C GLY A 16 -14.33 -9.37 -11.42
N LYS A 17 -14.48 -9.82 -10.16
CA LYS A 17 -15.67 -10.57 -9.70
C LYS A 17 -16.67 -9.67 -8.98
N SER A 18 -17.97 -9.97 -9.11
CA SER A 18 -19.04 -9.35 -8.30
C SER A 18 -18.82 -9.69 -6.83
N THR A 19 -18.98 -8.71 -5.94
CA THR A 19 -18.74 -8.91 -4.51
C THR A 19 -19.92 -8.36 -3.72
N ASP A 20 -20.51 -9.21 -2.89
CA ASP A 20 -21.60 -8.82 -2.01
C ASP A 20 -21.06 -7.93 -0.88
N TYR A 21 -21.82 -6.89 -0.56
CA TYR A 21 -21.47 -5.99 0.54
C TYR A 21 -21.65 -6.73 1.87
N ARG A 22 -20.61 -6.70 2.73
CA ARG A 22 -20.70 -7.22 4.11
C ARG A 22 -21.09 -6.08 5.03
N ASP A 23 -22.13 -6.32 5.83
CA ASP A 23 -22.67 -5.41 6.84
C ASP A 23 -22.16 -5.73 8.26
N ASN A 24 -21.28 -6.72 8.39
CA ASN A 24 -20.66 -7.13 9.63
C ASN A 24 -19.16 -7.33 9.40
N TYR A 25 -18.37 -7.08 10.44
CA TYR A 25 -16.92 -7.23 10.42
C TYR A 25 -16.49 -8.63 9.96
N ASP A 26 -15.56 -8.68 9.00
CA ASP A 26 -15.08 -9.92 8.41
C ASP A 26 -13.61 -9.82 7.97
N ALA A 27 -12.70 -10.33 8.80
CA ALA A 27 -11.28 -10.38 8.49
C ALA A 27 -10.92 -11.35 7.35
N SER A 28 -11.80 -12.30 7.01
CA SER A 28 -11.53 -13.28 5.93
C SER A 28 -11.53 -12.64 4.54
N LEU A 29 -12.01 -11.40 4.43
CA LEU A 29 -11.99 -10.61 3.20
C LEU A 29 -10.57 -10.22 2.78
N LEU A 30 -9.61 -10.15 3.71
CA LEU A 30 -8.24 -9.76 3.41
C LEU A 30 -7.53 -10.80 2.53
N GLN A 31 -6.96 -10.35 1.42
CA GLN A 31 -6.20 -11.20 0.50
C GLN A 31 -4.74 -10.75 0.47
N GLY A 32 -3.85 -11.65 0.88
CA GLY A 32 -2.41 -11.46 0.78
C GLY A 32 -1.90 -11.88 -0.59
N VAL A 33 -1.00 -11.09 -1.17
CA VAL A 33 -0.30 -11.40 -2.42
C VAL A 33 1.19 -11.57 -2.09
N PRO A 34 1.79 -12.75 -2.36
CA PRO A 34 3.20 -12.97 -2.06
C PRO A 34 4.10 -11.98 -2.78
N ARG A 35 5.03 -11.35 -2.05
CA ARG A 35 5.99 -10.42 -2.65
C ARG A 35 6.97 -11.14 -3.60
N SER A 36 7.19 -12.44 -3.38
CA SER A 36 8.03 -13.30 -4.23
C SER A 36 7.61 -13.27 -5.70
N LEU A 37 6.31 -13.10 -5.99
CA LEU A 37 5.81 -13.02 -7.38
C LEU A 37 6.54 -11.99 -8.23
N ASN A 38 6.87 -10.83 -7.65
CA ASN A 38 7.58 -9.77 -8.34
C ASN A 38 9.07 -9.70 -7.96
N ARG A 39 9.48 -10.33 -6.84
CA ARG A 39 10.87 -10.35 -6.38
C ARG A 39 11.70 -11.44 -7.06
N ASP A 40 11.16 -12.64 -7.25
CA ASP A 40 11.89 -13.78 -7.81
C ASP A 40 12.37 -13.50 -9.25
N PRO A 41 11.56 -12.90 -10.16
CA PRO A 41 12.03 -12.55 -11.50
C PRO A 41 13.13 -11.49 -11.51
N LEU A 42 13.23 -10.68 -10.43
CA LEU A 42 14.28 -9.69 -10.24
C LEU A 42 15.52 -10.27 -9.54
N GLY A 43 15.53 -11.57 -9.23
CA GLY A 43 16.62 -12.23 -8.49
C GLY A 43 16.69 -11.80 -7.02
N LEU A 44 15.62 -11.24 -6.46
CA LEU A 44 15.57 -10.74 -5.09
C LEU A 44 15.03 -11.83 -4.16
N THR A 45 15.85 -12.27 -3.20
CA THR A 45 15.44 -13.27 -2.21
C THR A 45 15.15 -12.60 -0.86
N ALA A 46 14.21 -13.18 -0.10
CA ALA A 46 13.78 -12.61 1.18
C ALA A 46 14.93 -12.47 2.21
N ASP A 47 15.90 -13.38 2.17
CA ASP A 47 17.03 -13.40 3.11
C ASP A 47 18.14 -12.38 2.74
N ASN A 48 18.08 -11.76 1.56
CA ASN A 48 19.14 -10.86 1.07
C ASN A 48 18.57 -9.75 0.18
N LEU A 49 17.64 -8.95 0.73
CA LEU A 49 17.09 -7.80 0.02
C LEU A 49 18.10 -6.64 0.02
N PRO A 50 18.36 -5.99 -1.14
CA PRO A 50 19.32 -4.88 -1.25
C PRO A 50 18.74 -3.54 -0.76
N PHE A 51 17.60 -3.56 -0.06
CA PHE A 51 16.88 -2.38 0.38
C PHE A 51 16.19 -2.63 1.73
N HIS A 52 15.76 -1.54 2.36
CA HIS A 52 14.88 -1.53 3.51
C HIS A 52 13.76 -0.50 3.27
N GLY A 53 12.65 -0.61 3.99
CA GLY A 53 11.55 0.35 3.88
C GLY A 53 10.20 -0.19 4.37
N ALA A 54 9.12 0.42 3.90
CA ALA A 54 7.77 -0.03 4.17
C ALA A 54 6.83 0.44 3.06
N ASP A 55 5.72 -0.27 2.89
CA ASP A 55 4.58 0.23 2.13
C ASP A 55 3.72 1.07 3.07
N ILE A 56 3.52 2.34 2.73
CA ILE A 56 2.74 3.29 3.53
C ILE A 56 1.36 3.44 2.89
N TRP A 57 0.30 3.17 3.66
CA TRP A 57 -1.08 3.26 3.22
C TRP A 57 -1.83 4.31 4.04
N THR A 58 -2.61 5.14 3.35
CA THR A 58 -3.54 6.09 3.97
C THR A 58 -4.97 5.64 3.73
N LEU A 59 -5.70 5.41 4.82
CA LEU A 59 -7.08 4.92 4.84
C LEU A 59 -8.02 6.11 5.06
N TYR A 60 -8.37 6.80 3.98
CA TYR A 60 -9.20 8.01 4.05
C TYR A 60 -10.67 7.74 4.45
N GLU A 61 -11.17 6.54 4.17
CA GLU A 61 -12.59 6.17 4.32
C GLU A 61 -12.82 5.19 5.48
N LEU A 62 -12.08 5.30 6.60
CA LEU A 62 -12.28 4.42 7.75
C LEU A 62 -13.45 4.91 8.63
N SER A 63 -14.46 4.04 8.80
CA SER A 63 -15.65 4.31 9.60
C SER A 63 -16.13 3.06 10.36
N TRP A 64 -16.75 3.26 11.51
CA TRP A 64 -17.36 2.20 12.33
C TRP A 64 -18.44 2.76 13.28
N LEU A 65 -19.09 1.92 14.09
CA LEU A 65 -20.03 2.37 15.12
C LEU A 65 -19.39 2.31 16.51
N ASN A 66 -19.59 3.31 17.36
CA ASN A 66 -19.23 3.18 18.78
C ASN A 66 -20.17 2.20 19.52
N SER A 67 -19.92 1.95 20.81
CA SER A 67 -20.75 1.03 21.63
C SER A 67 -22.25 1.39 21.64
N GLN A 68 -22.59 2.67 21.47
CA GLN A 68 -23.97 3.17 21.41
C GLN A 68 -24.58 3.15 20.01
N GLY A 69 -23.78 2.88 18.96
CA GLY A 69 -24.26 2.77 17.58
C GLY A 69 -24.15 4.08 16.81
N LEU A 70 -23.44 5.07 17.35
CA LEU A 70 -23.16 6.32 16.65
C LEU A 70 -21.96 6.09 15.71
N PRO A 71 -22.08 6.44 14.42
CA PRO A 71 -20.96 6.38 13.48
C PRO A 71 -19.76 7.20 13.96
N GLN A 72 -18.57 6.66 13.72
CA GLN A 72 -17.26 7.23 14.00
C GLN A 72 -16.46 7.22 12.70
N VAL A 73 -15.61 8.23 12.50
CA VAL A 73 -14.76 8.34 11.31
C VAL A 73 -13.33 8.67 11.73
N ALA A 74 -12.36 8.16 10.97
CA ALA A 74 -10.93 8.41 11.17
C ALA A 74 -10.18 8.34 9.84
N VAL A 75 -8.97 8.92 9.82
CA VAL A 75 -7.98 8.59 8.79
C VAL A 75 -6.98 7.61 9.41
N GLY A 76 -6.81 6.45 8.77
CA GLY A 76 -5.81 5.46 9.20
C GLY A 76 -4.48 5.65 8.47
N HIS A 77 -3.37 5.54 9.19
CA HIS A 77 -2.04 5.35 8.60
C HIS A 77 -1.57 3.95 8.93
N VAL A 78 -1.19 3.20 7.89
CA VAL A 78 -0.66 1.84 8.01
C VAL A 78 0.72 1.81 7.41
N GLU A 79 1.67 1.28 8.16
CA GLU A 79 3.02 1.00 7.68
C GLU A 79 3.22 -0.53 7.68
N LEU A 80 3.39 -1.10 6.49
CA LEU A 80 3.65 -2.52 6.28
C LEU A 80 5.13 -2.72 5.96
N ASP A 81 5.83 -3.48 6.79
CA ASP A 81 7.27 -3.71 6.67
C ASP A 81 7.62 -4.41 5.34
N TYR A 82 8.69 -3.93 4.67
CA TYR A 82 9.19 -4.52 3.43
C TYR A 82 9.58 -6.01 3.56
N THR A 83 9.87 -6.48 4.77
CA THR A 83 10.22 -7.88 5.05
C THR A 83 9.02 -8.83 5.12
N SER A 84 7.78 -8.32 5.07
CA SER A 84 6.59 -9.17 5.10
C SER A 84 6.55 -10.17 3.93
N VAL A 85 5.96 -11.34 4.16
CA VAL A 85 5.80 -12.37 3.11
C VAL A 85 4.85 -11.87 2.02
N ASN A 86 3.73 -11.27 2.44
CA ASN A 86 2.69 -10.78 1.55
C ASN A 86 2.59 -9.25 1.59
N LEU A 87 2.26 -8.66 0.45
CA LEU A 87 1.55 -7.38 0.40
C LEU A 87 0.04 -7.63 0.48
N ILE A 88 -0.75 -6.62 0.83
CA ILE A 88 -2.21 -6.75 0.94
C ILE A 88 -2.84 -6.20 -0.33
N GLU A 89 -3.74 -6.96 -0.96
CA GLU A 89 -4.41 -6.54 -2.19
C GLU A 89 -5.42 -5.42 -1.91
N SER A 90 -5.34 -4.31 -2.65
CA SER A 90 -6.06 -3.07 -2.35
C SER A 90 -7.59 -3.21 -2.35
N LYS A 91 -8.17 -3.98 -3.29
CA LYS A 91 -9.63 -4.17 -3.35
C LYS A 91 -10.12 -4.96 -2.14
N SER A 92 -9.42 -6.05 -1.79
CA SER A 92 -9.70 -6.87 -0.61
C SER A 92 -9.59 -6.05 0.67
N PHE A 93 -8.59 -5.16 0.76
CA PHE A 93 -8.40 -4.28 1.90
C PHE A 93 -9.56 -3.29 2.02
N LYS A 94 -9.99 -2.67 0.91
CA LYS A 94 -11.17 -1.79 0.91
C LYS A 94 -12.44 -2.51 1.39
N LEU A 95 -12.67 -3.74 0.91
CA LEU A 95 -13.83 -4.54 1.34
C LEU A 95 -13.77 -4.89 2.82
N TYR A 96 -12.59 -5.25 3.32
CA TYR A 96 -12.35 -5.45 4.74
C TYR A 96 -12.68 -4.21 5.56
N LEU A 97 -12.21 -3.02 5.16
CA LEU A 97 -12.52 -1.77 5.86
C LEU A 97 -14.03 -1.46 5.84
N ASN A 98 -14.71 -1.71 4.72
CA ASN A 98 -16.15 -1.53 4.62
C ASN A 98 -16.94 -2.41 5.60
N SER A 99 -16.41 -3.58 5.98
CA SER A 99 -17.03 -4.46 6.98
C SER A 99 -17.09 -3.84 8.38
N PHE A 100 -16.30 -2.78 8.65
CA PHE A 100 -16.32 -2.05 9.92
C PHE A 100 -17.50 -1.10 10.01
N ASN A 101 -18.04 -0.62 8.89
CA ASN A 101 -18.97 0.52 8.85
C ASN A 101 -20.21 0.36 9.75
N GLN A 102 -20.75 -0.85 9.82
CA GLN A 102 -21.92 -1.19 10.65
C GLN A 102 -21.57 -2.03 11.89
N THR A 103 -20.27 -2.22 12.15
CA THR A 103 -19.77 -2.99 13.29
C THR A 103 -19.55 -2.07 14.48
N ARG A 104 -20.02 -2.50 15.66
CA ARG A 104 -19.78 -1.81 16.93
C ARG A 104 -18.43 -2.17 17.53
N PHE A 105 -17.66 -1.14 17.89
CA PHE A 105 -16.44 -1.28 18.68
C PHE A 105 -16.54 -0.41 19.94
N ASP A 106 -16.00 -0.93 21.05
CA ASP A 106 -16.06 -0.25 22.34
C ASP A 106 -15.22 1.03 22.35
N THR A 107 -14.03 0.96 21.75
CA THR A 107 -13.06 2.06 21.75
C THR A 107 -12.30 2.16 20.42
N TRP A 108 -11.73 3.33 20.16
CA TRP A 108 -10.81 3.56 19.04
C TRP A 108 -9.58 2.62 19.10
N GLU A 109 -9.08 2.36 20.30
CA GLU A 109 -7.94 1.46 20.49
C GLU A 109 -8.28 0.03 20.08
N THR A 110 -9.50 -0.44 20.34
CA THR A 110 -9.97 -1.75 19.87
C THR A 110 -9.99 -1.82 18.34
N VAL A 111 -10.40 -0.75 17.64
CA VAL A 111 -10.36 -0.68 16.18
C VAL A 111 -8.92 -0.75 15.67
N ARG A 112 -8.03 0.08 16.23
CA ARG A 112 -6.61 0.12 15.88
C ARG A 112 -5.93 -1.25 16.05
N GLN A 113 -6.15 -1.90 17.20
CA GLN A 113 -5.61 -3.23 17.50
C GLN A 113 -6.19 -4.32 16.58
N THR A 114 -7.48 -4.22 16.23
CA THR A 114 -8.14 -5.14 15.29
C THR A 114 -7.49 -5.06 13.92
N LEU A 115 -7.37 -3.85 13.37
CA LEU A 115 -6.68 -3.58 12.11
C LEU A 115 -5.25 -4.13 12.15
N GLU A 116 -4.47 -3.76 13.17
CA GLU A 116 -3.07 -4.19 13.28
C GLU A 116 -2.93 -5.72 13.33
N ARG A 117 -3.76 -6.41 14.13
CA ARG A 117 -3.77 -7.87 14.23
C ARG A 117 -4.06 -8.54 12.89
N ASP A 118 -5.14 -8.12 12.23
CA ASP A 118 -5.61 -8.79 11.01
C ASP A 118 -4.66 -8.54 9.84
N LEU A 119 -4.14 -7.31 9.72
CA LEU A 119 -3.18 -6.95 8.68
C LEU A 119 -1.84 -7.67 8.90
N ARG A 120 -1.37 -7.82 10.15
CA ARG A 120 -0.18 -8.65 10.45
C ARG A 120 -0.39 -10.11 10.04
N ALA A 121 -1.57 -10.67 10.32
CA ALA A 121 -1.89 -12.04 9.96
C ALA A 121 -1.92 -12.23 8.43
N CYS A 122 -2.54 -11.30 7.69
CA CYS A 122 -2.61 -11.33 6.23
C CYS A 122 -1.22 -11.15 5.60
N ALA A 123 -0.46 -10.16 6.08
CA ALA A 123 0.88 -9.84 5.59
C ALA A 123 1.93 -10.89 5.96
N GLN A 124 1.71 -11.64 7.05
CA GLN A 124 2.69 -12.49 7.71
C GLN A 124 3.99 -11.70 7.96
N GLY A 125 3.85 -10.57 8.64
CA GLY A 125 4.94 -9.64 8.88
C GLY A 125 4.52 -8.49 9.79
N ASN A 126 5.45 -7.58 10.04
CA ASN A 126 5.18 -6.43 10.90
C ASN A 126 4.32 -5.40 10.16
N VAL A 127 3.25 -4.99 10.85
CA VAL A 127 2.38 -3.87 10.48
C VAL A 127 2.22 -2.98 11.68
N SER A 128 2.22 -1.66 11.48
CA SER A 128 1.81 -0.68 12.48
C SER A 128 0.61 0.12 11.98
N VAL A 129 -0.31 0.45 12.89
CA VAL A 129 -1.51 1.23 12.57
C VAL A 129 -1.64 2.41 13.52
N ARG A 130 -1.83 3.60 12.95
CA ARG A 130 -2.20 4.83 13.68
C ARG A 130 -3.53 5.34 13.15
N LEU A 131 -4.38 5.82 14.04
CA LEU A 131 -5.67 6.42 13.69
C LEU A 131 -5.63 7.89 14.07
N HIS A 132 -6.01 8.75 13.13
CA HIS A 132 -6.13 10.18 13.32
C HIS A 132 -7.59 10.60 13.27
N ARG A 133 -7.97 11.47 14.18
CA ARG A 133 -9.21 12.24 14.07
C ARG A 133 -9.05 13.28 12.98
N LEU A 134 -10.16 13.71 12.38
CA LEU A 134 -10.12 14.66 11.26
C LEU A 134 -9.58 16.04 11.68
N ASP A 135 -9.82 16.45 12.93
CA ASP A 135 -9.31 17.70 13.51
C ASP A 135 -7.79 17.69 13.71
N GLU A 136 -7.17 16.51 13.90
CA GLU A 136 -5.70 16.38 13.98
C GLU A 136 -5.00 16.57 12.61
N LEU A 137 -5.76 16.45 11.52
CA LEU A 137 -5.26 16.62 10.15
C LEU A 137 -5.62 17.99 9.56
N GLU A 138 -6.47 18.76 10.23
CA GLU A 138 -6.89 20.07 9.76
C GLU A 138 -5.69 21.03 9.66
N GLY A 139 -5.58 21.72 8.53
CA GLY A 139 -4.50 22.68 8.28
C GLY A 139 -3.16 22.08 7.89
N GLN A 140 -3.04 20.75 7.72
CA GLN A 140 -1.82 20.15 7.17
C GLN A 140 -1.60 20.58 5.71
N PRO A 141 -0.38 20.98 5.32
CA PRO A 141 -0.09 21.40 3.96
C PRO A 141 -0.04 20.19 3.02
N VAL A 142 -0.37 20.43 1.75
CA VAL A 142 -0.01 19.50 0.68
C VAL A 142 1.51 19.62 0.49
N ALA A 143 2.23 18.52 0.73
CA ALA A 143 3.67 18.49 0.63
C ALA A 143 4.15 18.29 -0.82
N HIS A 144 5.40 18.67 -1.08
CA HIS A 144 6.12 18.36 -2.32
C HIS A 144 7.28 17.42 -2.01
N PHE A 145 7.70 16.63 -3.00
CA PHE A 145 8.94 15.87 -2.88
C PHE A 145 10.14 16.81 -2.82
N HIS A 146 11.11 16.48 -1.97
CA HIS A 146 12.38 17.21 -1.97
C HIS A 146 13.25 16.77 -3.16
N GLY A 147 13.98 17.71 -3.73
CA GLY A 147 14.91 17.48 -4.83
C GLY A 147 14.65 18.41 -6.00
N THR A 148 15.38 18.17 -7.09
CA THR A 148 15.17 18.85 -8.37
C THR A 148 14.16 18.07 -9.19
N CYS A 149 13.11 18.76 -9.67
CA CYS A 149 12.14 18.17 -10.59
C CYS A 149 12.76 17.85 -11.95
N ILE A 150 12.47 16.68 -12.49
CA ILE A 150 12.98 16.25 -13.81
C ILE A 150 11.89 16.12 -14.88
N ASP A 151 10.66 16.53 -14.62
CA ASP A 151 9.54 16.30 -15.54
C ASP A 151 9.45 17.33 -16.67
N ASP A 152 9.85 18.59 -16.40
CA ASP A 152 9.75 19.72 -17.32
C ASP A 152 10.89 19.71 -18.36
N GLN A 153 10.90 18.71 -19.24
CA GLN A 153 11.91 18.52 -20.30
C GLN A 153 11.32 18.75 -21.70
N ASP A 154 12.07 19.47 -22.53
CA ASP A 154 11.75 19.62 -23.97
C ASP A 154 12.31 18.44 -24.77
N ILE A 155 11.66 17.28 -24.62
CA ILE A 155 12.02 16.03 -25.31
C ILE A 155 10.80 15.37 -25.95
N SER A 156 11.03 14.55 -26.98
CA SER A 156 9.97 13.76 -27.64
C SER A 156 10.01 12.31 -27.16
N ILE A 157 8.87 11.75 -26.78
CA ILE A 157 8.70 10.33 -26.43
C ILE A 157 7.79 9.68 -27.48
N ASP A 158 8.34 8.73 -28.23
CA ASP A 158 7.65 8.01 -29.31
C ASP A 158 7.37 6.52 -28.98
N ASN A 159 7.92 6.01 -27.87
CA ASN A 159 7.73 4.64 -27.41
C ASN A 159 7.43 4.58 -25.90
N TYR A 160 6.34 3.91 -25.55
CA TYR A 160 5.89 3.71 -24.16
C TYR A 160 5.99 2.24 -23.71
N GLN A 161 6.63 1.38 -24.50
CA GLN A 161 6.92 0.02 -24.06
C GLN A 161 7.97 0.02 -22.95
N PHE A 162 7.72 -0.74 -21.89
CA PHE A 162 8.66 -0.89 -20.80
C PHE A 162 9.99 -1.49 -21.28
N THR A 163 11.10 -0.80 -21.03
CA THR A 163 12.45 -1.33 -21.17
C THR A 163 13.38 -0.71 -20.13
N THR A 164 14.29 -1.52 -19.60
CA THR A 164 15.38 -1.07 -18.73
C THR A 164 16.56 -0.49 -19.51
N ASP A 165 16.58 -0.62 -20.84
CA ASP A 165 17.69 -0.21 -21.70
C ASP A 165 17.95 1.30 -21.68
N TYR A 166 16.91 2.10 -21.40
CA TYR A 166 17.04 3.55 -21.25
C TYR A 166 17.95 3.96 -20.08
N LEU A 167 18.23 3.06 -19.13
CA LEU A 167 19.15 3.31 -18.01
C LEU A 167 20.61 2.93 -18.32
N GLN A 168 20.89 2.33 -19.48
CA GLN A 168 22.26 2.01 -19.86
C GLN A 168 23.08 3.30 -20.02
N HIS A 169 24.22 3.38 -19.32
CA HIS A 169 25.09 4.56 -19.30
C HIS A 169 24.43 5.87 -18.81
N ALA A 170 23.30 5.78 -18.10
CA ALA A 170 22.61 6.96 -17.55
C ALA A 170 23.41 7.69 -16.45
N VAL A 171 24.49 7.09 -15.95
CA VAL A 171 25.40 7.70 -14.98
C VAL A 171 26.81 7.74 -15.57
N SER A 172 27.42 8.94 -15.63
CA SER A 172 28.82 9.10 -15.99
C SER A 172 29.71 8.88 -14.76
N GLY A 173 30.79 8.11 -14.89
CA GLY A 173 31.75 7.86 -13.81
C GLY A 173 32.75 9.01 -13.58
N GLU A 174 32.55 10.16 -14.21
CA GLU A 174 33.50 11.28 -14.20
C GLU A 174 33.57 11.98 -12.85
N LYS A 175 32.47 11.96 -12.08
CA LYS A 175 32.39 12.59 -10.76
C LYS A 175 31.39 11.87 -9.85
N GLN A 176 31.80 11.62 -8.62
CA GLN A 176 30.90 11.18 -7.56
C GLN A 176 30.11 12.39 -7.03
N VAL A 177 28.78 12.27 -7.00
CA VAL A 177 27.86 13.31 -6.53
C VAL A 177 26.81 12.71 -5.59
N GLU A 178 26.24 13.55 -4.73
CA GLU A 178 25.05 13.23 -3.94
C GLU A 178 23.95 14.19 -4.38
N GLU A 179 22.90 13.65 -4.99
CA GLU A 179 21.84 14.42 -5.61
C GLU A 179 20.48 13.81 -5.25
N ARG A 180 19.46 14.66 -5.17
CA ARG A 180 18.08 14.23 -4.94
C ARG A 180 17.21 14.75 -6.06
N TRP A 181 16.52 13.84 -6.71
CA TRP A 181 15.63 14.11 -7.83
C TRP A 181 14.19 13.81 -7.42
N SER A 182 13.25 14.57 -7.95
CA SER A 182 11.81 14.35 -7.78
C SER A 182 11.12 14.22 -9.13
N VAL A 183 10.05 13.45 -9.14
CA VAL A 183 9.09 13.33 -10.24
C VAL A 183 7.72 13.76 -9.73
N ILE A 184 6.82 14.10 -10.63
CA ILE A 184 5.45 14.56 -10.38
C ILE A 184 5.44 15.90 -9.65
N CYS A 185 5.91 16.91 -10.39
CA CYS A 185 5.58 18.31 -10.15
C CYS A 185 4.30 18.64 -10.95
#